data_AF-A0A7R9BAT1-F1
#
_entry.id   AF-A0A7R9BAT1-F1
#
_cell.length_a   1.000
_cell.length_b   1.000
_cell.length_c   1.000
_cell.angle_alpha   90.00
_cell.angle_beta   90.00
_cell.angle_gamma   90.00
#
_symmetry.space_group_name_H-M   'P 1'
#
loop_
_entity.id
_entity.type
_entity.pdbx_description
1 polymer ?
#
loop_
_entity_poly.entity_id
_entity_poly.type
_entity_poly.pdbx_seq_one_letter_code
_entity_poly.pdbx_strand_id
1 'polypeptide(L)'
;FPGVSGTTMVQEILWLLSNNLDYESAYRVPQMQRFPFLEFSTFIHEEAKVEFMSQNAMDPKKQAILGMVALPGYEVLGYVPSPRFIKTHLPFSLLPPNLLESGAK
;
A
#
# COMPACT_ATOMS: atom_id res chain seq x y z
N PHE A 1 17.37 6.00 13.71
CA PHE A 1 16.41 6.20 12.61
C PHE A 1 15.66 4.91 12.32
N PRO A 2 14.43 4.73 12.83
CA PRO A 2 13.60 3.58 12.53
C PRO A 2 13.00 3.78 11.13
N GLY A 3 13.76 3.45 10.08
CA GLY A 3 13.30 3.62 8.68
C GLY A 3 14.01 2.72 7.65
N VAL A 4 15.01 1.95 8.07
CA VAL A 4 15.77 1.03 7.21
C VAL A 4 15.78 -0.38 7.83
N SER A 5 14.60 -0.89 8.19
CA SER A 5 14.42 -2.27 8.68
C SER A 5 14.25 -3.30 7.55
N GLY A 6 14.47 -2.91 6.29
CA GLY A 6 14.42 -3.82 5.14
C GLY A 6 13.00 -4.14 4.63
N THR A 7 11.97 -3.36 5.00
CA THR A 7 10.57 -3.63 4.61
C THR A 7 10.40 -3.77 3.09
N THR A 8 11.03 -2.92 2.28
CA THR A 8 10.99 -3.01 0.82
C THR A 8 11.57 -4.32 0.30
N MET A 9 12.69 -4.77 0.86
CA MET A 9 13.33 -6.02 0.45
C MET A 9 12.46 -7.24 0.81
N VAL A 10 11.92 -7.27 2.03
CA VAL A 10 11.04 -8.36 2.49
C VAL A 10 9.75 -8.44 1.65
N GLN A 11 9.14 -7.29 1.32
CA GLN A 11 7.96 -7.24 0.44
C GLN A 11 8.24 -7.89 -0.93
N GLU A 12 9.38 -7.59 -1.55
CA GLU A 12 9.72 -8.21 -2.85
C GLU A 12 9.91 -9.72 -2.74
N ILE A 13 10.64 -10.19 -1.72
CA ILE A 13 10.86 -11.62 -1.50
C ILE A 13 9.53 -12.34 -1.26
N LEU A 14 8.69 -11.83 -0.36
CA LEU A 14 7.39 -12.44 -0.03
C LEU A 14 6.48 -12.52 -1.25
N TRP A 15 6.45 -11.46 -2.06
CA TRP A 15 5.61 -11.42 -3.25
C TRP A 15 6.06 -12.45 -4.28
N LEU A 16 7.37 -12.52 -4.58
CA LEU A 16 7.90 -13.51 -5.51
C LEU A 16 7.66 -14.94 -5.02
N LEU A 17 7.94 -15.23 -3.75
CA LEU A 17 7.71 -16.56 -3.17
C LEU A 17 6.24 -16.97 -3.25
N SER A 18 5.33 -16.03 -3.04
CA SER A 18 3.88 -16.29 -3.04
C SER A 18 3.27 -16.34 -4.44
N ASN A 19 3.97 -15.83 -5.46
CA ASN A 19 3.52 -15.77 -6.85
C ASN A 19 4.45 -16.59 -7.77
N ASN A 20 4.95 -17.73 -7.30
CA ASN A 20 5.72 -18.69 -8.09
C ASN A 20 6.95 -18.10 -8.82
N LEU A 21 7.62 -17.12 -8.20
CA LEU A 21 8.76 -16.40 -8.74
C LEU A 21 8.44 -15.68 -10.07
N ASP A 22 7.24 -15.09 -10.19
CA ASP A 22 6.84 -14.28 -11.34
C ASP A 22 7.58 -12.92 -11.39
N TYR A 23 8.81 -12.94 -11.88
CA TYR A 23 9.64 -11.74 -12.02
C TYR A 23 9.07 -10.71 -13.00
N GLU A 24 8.33 -11.16 -14.02
CA GLU A 24 7.74 -10.27 -15.03
C GLU A 24 6.68 -9.37 -14.40
N SER A 25 5.75 -9.95 -13.65
CA SER A 25 4.73 -9.18 -12.93
C SER A 25 5.35 -8.34 -11.81
N ALA A 26 6.35 -8.85 -11.09
CA ALA A 26 7.06 -8.09 -10.06
C ALA A 26 7.73 -6.83 -10.62
N TYR A 27 8.28 -6.92 -11.84
CA TYR A 27 8.89 -5.80 -12.56
C TYR A 27 7.85 -4.80 -13.08
N ARG A 28 6.72 -5.30 -13.62
CA ARG A 28 5.69 -4.45 -14.25
C ARG A 28 4.79 -3.74 -13.25
N VAL A 29 4.44 -4.39 -12.15
CA VAL A 29 3.48 -3.87 -11.18
C VAL A 29 4.23 -3.16 -10.03
N PRO A 30 4.01 -1.85 -9.83
CA PRO A 30 4.67 -1.10 -8.77
C PRO A 30 4.41 -1.72 -7.39
N GLN A 31 5.44 -1.69 -6.52
CA GLN A 31 5.36 -2.26 -5.18
C GLN A 31 4.17 -1.74 -4.37
N MET A 32 3.87 -0.44 -4.45
CA MET A 32 2.74 0.17 -3.73
C MET A 32 1.37 -0.38 -4.16
N GLN A 33 1.25 -0.93 -5.37
CA GLN A 33 0.03 -1.60 -5.83
C GLN A 33 -0.05 -3.05 -5.34
N ARG A 34 1.11 -3.73 -5.22
CA ARG A 34 1.19 -5.10 -4.69
C ARG A 34 1.03 -5.17 -3.18
N PHE A 35 1.49 -4.14 -2.47
CA PHE A 35 1.37 -3.96 -1.02
C PHE A 35 0.75 -2.60 -0.70
N PRO A 36 -0.58 -2.49 -0.68
CA PRO A 36 -1.24 -1.32 -0.13
C PRO A 36 -0.71 -1.00 1.26
N PHE A 37 -0.34 0.26 1.46
CA PHE A 37 0.22 0.74 2.71
C PHE A 37 -0.92 1.33 3.57
N LEU A 38 -1.27 0.62 4.65
CA LEU A 38 -2.52 0.79 5.39
C LEU A 38 -2.75 2.23 5.90
N GLU A 39 -1.70 2.88 6.39
CA GLU A 39 -1.78 4.22 6.98
C GLU A 39 -1.31 5.34 6.03
N PHE A 40 -1.11 5.08 4.74
CA PHE A 40 -0.50 6.08 3.85
C PHE A 40 -1.29 7.39 3.75
N SER A 41 -2.63 7.29 3.75
CA SER A 41 -3.52 8.45 3.71
C SER A 41 -3.33 9.41 4.89
N THR A 42 -2.79 8.92 6.02
CA THR A 42 -2.54 9.76 7.22
C THR A 42 -1.41 10.77 7.01
N PHE A 43 -0.55 10.56 6.01
CA PHE A 43 0.52 11.49 5.65
C PHE A 43 0.05 12.59 4.69
N ILE A 44 -1.20 12.53 4.20
CA ILE A 44 -1.71 13.42 3.17
C ILE A 44 -2.71 14.39 3.79
N HIS A 45 -2.29 15.65 3.92
CA HIS A 45 -3.16 16.74 4.32
C HIS A 45 -4.08 17.15 3.14
N GLU A 46 -5.31 17.58 3.42
CA GLU A 46 -6.30 17.86 2.35
C GLU A 46 -5.83 19.00 1.43
N GLU A 47 -5.20 20.03 1.97
CA GLU A 47 -4.64 21.17 1.23
C GLU A 47 -3.53 20.71 0.28
N ALA A 48 -2.64 19.83 0.75
CA ALA A 48 -1.58 19.27 -0.07
C ALA A 48 -2.17 18.41 -1.21
N LYS A 49 -3.21 17.62 -0.90
CA LYS A 49 -3.94 16.85 -1.91
C LYS A 49 -4.58 17.75 -2.97
N VAL A 50 -5.26 18.83 -2.58
CA VAL A 50 -5.85 19.80 -3.52
C VAL A 50 -4.78 20.42 -4.40
N GLU A 51 -3.66 20.82 -3.82
CA GLU A 51 -2.53 21.38 -4.56
C GLU A 51 -1.98 20.36 -5.58
N PHE A 52 -1.68 19.13 -5.14
CA PHE A 52 -1.19 18.08 -6.03
C PHE A 52 -2.20 17.72 -7.13
N MET A 53 -3.50 17.73 -6.83
CA MET A 53 -4.55 17.52 -7.83
C MET A 53 -4.53 18.66 -8.86
N SER A 54 -4.42 19.92 -8.42
CA SER A 54 -4.36 21.07 -9.35
C SER A 54 -3.12 21.04 -10.25
N GLN A 55 -1.95 20.71 -9.69
CA GLN A 55 -0.69 20.66 -10.43
C GLN A 55 -0.67 19.54 -11.48
N ASN A 56 -1.44 18.48 -11.26
CA ASN A 56 -1.51 17.32 -12.15
C ASN A 56 -2.84 17.26 -12.92
N ALA A 57 -3.58 18.37 -13.04
CA ALA A 57 -4.94 18.38 -13.58
C ALA A 57 -5.06 17.78 -15.00
N MET A 58 -3.98 17.84 -15.79
CA MET A 58 -3.94 17.34 -17.17
C MET A 58 -3.40 15.91 -17.31
N ASP A 59 -3.08 15.23 -16.21
CA ASP A 59 -2.58 13.86 -16.21
C ASP A 59 -3.58 12.92 -15.49
N PRO A 60 -4.51 12.29 -16.23
CA PRO A 60 -5.53 11.42 -15.65
C PRO A 60 -4.94 10.26 -14.84
N LYS A 61 -3.73 9.79 -15.16
CA LYS A 61 -3.10 8.70 -14.43
C LYS A 61 -2.62 9.17 -13.06
N LYS A 62 -2.01 10.36 -13.00
CA LYS A 62 -1.60 10.96 -11.72
C LYS A 62 -2.80 11.36 -10.87
N GLN A 63 -3.87 11.86 -11.47
CA GLN A 63 -5.13 12.12 -10.76
C GLN A 63 -5.70 10.84 -10.14
N ALA A 64 -5.74 9.74 -10.89
CA ALA A 64 -6.24 8.46 -10.39
C ALA A 64 -5.37 7.93 -9.24
N ILE A 65 -4.04 7.97 -9.38
CA ILE A 65 -3.10 7.57 -8.33
C ILE A 65 -3.31 8.43 -7.08
N LEU A 66 -3.39 9.76 -7.24
CA LEU A 66 -3.57 10.69 -6.13
C LEU A 66 -4.90 10.48 -5.40
N GLY A 67 -5.98 10.20 -6.15
CA GLY A 67 -7.25 9.79 -5.59
C GLY A 67 -7.14 8.51 -4.76
N MET A 68 -6.48 7.47 -5.29
CA MET A 68 -6.32 6.19 -4.58
C MET A 68 -5.47 6.32 -3.31
N VAL A 69 -4.37 7.07 -3.33
CA VAL A 69 -3.49 7.19 -2.16
C VAL A 69 -4.09 8.07 -1.06
N ALA A 70 -5.06 8.93 -1.40
CA ALA A 70 -5.79 9.75 -0.43
C ALA A 70 -6.92 8.97 0.27
N LEU A 71 -7.33 7.80 -0.25
CA LEU A 71 -8.35 6.99 0.39
C LEU A 71 -7.80 6.33 1.67
N PRO A 72 -8.61 6.21 2.73
CA PRO A 72 -8.25 5.42 3.90
C PRO A 72 -7.87 4.00 3.49
N GLY A 73 -6.81 3.44 4.09
CA GLY A 73 -6.31 2.13 3.68
C GLY A 73 -7.35 1.01 3.76
N TYR A 74 -8.29 1.05 4.71
CA TYR A 74 -9.37 0.06 4.80
C TYR A 74 -10.32 0.09 3.59
N GLU A 75 -10.52 1.25 2.96
CA GLU A 75 -11.29 1.37 1.71
C GLU A 75 -10.48 0.84 0.52
N VAL A 76 -9.19 1.20 0.44
CA VAL A 76 -8.29 0.68 -0.60
C VAL A 76 -8.28 -0.85 -0.60
N LEU A 77 -8.22 -1.46 0.58
CA LEU A 77 -8.25 -2.91 0.76
C LEU A 77 -9.57 -3.58 0.34
N GLY A 78 -10.65 -2.83 0.15
CA GLY A 78 -11.92 -3.32 -0.39
C GLY A 78 -11.87 -3.56 -1.91
N TYR A 79 -10.96 -2.90 -2.62
CA TYR A 79 -10.78 -3.04 -4.07
C TYR A 79 -9.67 -4.03 -4.45
N VAL A 80 -8.85 -4.48 -3.48
CA VAL A 80 -7.72 -5.37 -3.73
C VAL A 80 -8.17 -6.84 -3.61
N PRO A 81 -7.98 -7.68 -4.64
CA PRO A 81 -8.39 -9.08 -4.60
C PRO A 81 -7.56 -9.89 -3.60
N SER A 82 -8.14 -10.99 -3.11
CA SER A 82 -7.39 -11.99 -2.33
C SER A 82 -6.49 -12.84 -3.24
N PRO A 83 -5.32 -13.30 -2.75
CA PRO A 83 -4.73 -13.01 -1.44
C PRO A 83 -4.14 -11.59 -1.37
N ARG A 84 -4.41 -10.89 -0.26
CA ARG A 84 -3.96 -9.50 -0.04
C ARG A 84 -2.63 -9.49 0.70
N PHE A 85 -1.66 -8.75 0.18
CA PHE A 85 -0.43 -8.43 0.88
C PHE A 85 -0.55 -7.00 1.41
N ILE A 86 -0.37 -6.79 2.71
CA ILE A 86 -0.61 -5.47 3.34
C ILE A 86 0.68 -5.02 4.01
N LYS A 87 1.07 -3.78 3.76
CA LYS A 87 2.17 -3.13 4.46
C LYS A 87 1.61 -2.24 5.57
N THR A 88 2.22 -2.27 6.75
CA THR A 88 1.98 -1.27 7.81
C THR A 88 3.22 -1.08 8.69
N HIS A 89 3.35 0.10 9.27
CA HIS A 89 4.27 0.47 10.33
C HIS A 89 3.54 0.74 11.65
N LEU A 90 2.22 0.55 11.69
CA LEU A 90 1.45 0.61 12.93
C LEU A 90 1.90 -0.51 13.89
N PRO A 91 2.02 -0.22 15.19
CA PRO A 91 2.21 -1.25 16.20
C PRO A 91 0.98 -2.15 16.27
N PHE A 92 1.16 -3.40 16.71
CA PHE A 92 0.06 -4.37 16.86
C PHE A 92 -1.10 -3.85 17.72
N SER A 93 -0.85 -2.96 18.68
CA SER A 93 -1.89 -2.35 19.52
C SER A 93 -2.86 -1.43 18.78
N LEU A 94 -2.49 -0.95 17.58
CA LEU A 94 -3.34 -0.13 16.71
C LEU A 94 -3.96 -0.95 15.56
N LEU A 95 -3.71 -2.26 15.52
CA LEU A 95 -4.32 -3.19 14.59
C LEU A 95 -5.44 -3.97 15.29
N PRO A 96 -6.31 -4.68 14.54
CA PRO A 96 -7.34 -5.52 15.15
C PRO A 96 -6.73 -6.50 16.18
N PRO A 97 -7.26 -6.60 17.41
CA PRO A 97 -6.63 -7.36 18.49
C PRO A 97 -6.56 -8.87 18.19
N ASN A 98 -7.47 -9.38 17.36
CA ASN A 98 -7.51 -10.77 16.91
C ASN A 98 -6.77 -11.00 15.58
N LEU A 99 -5.89 -10.08 15.15
CA LEU A 99 -5.20 -10.17 13.85
C LEU A 99 -4.50 -11.52 13.66
N LEU A 100 -3.76 -11.98 14.67
CA LEU A 100 -2.99 -13.24 14.62
C LEU A 100 -3.88 -14.50 14.67
N GLU A 101 -5.13 -14.36 15.10
CA GLU A 101 -6.12 -15.45 15.17
C GLU A 101 -6.99 -15.52 13.91
N SER A 102 -7.09 -14.40 13.17
CA SER A 102 -7.93 -14.26 11.98
C SER A 102 -7.45 -15.03 10.75
N GLY A 103 -6.29 -15.73 10.85
CA GLY A 103 -5.65 -16.40 9.73
C GLY A 103 -4.80 -15.48 8.85
N ALA A 104 -4.63 -14.21 9.24
CA ALA A 104 -3.57 -13.36 8.72
C ALA A 104 -2.21 -13.99 9.10
N LYS A 105 -1.33 -14.13 8.11
CA LYS A 105 0.00 -14.75 8.26
C LYS A 105 1.09 -13.70 8.09
#